data_AF-A0A4R6JSG6-F1
#
_entry.id   AF-A0A4R6JSG6-F1
#
_cell.length_a   1.000
_cell.length_b   1.000
_cell.length_c   1.000
_cell.angle_alpha   90.00
_cell.angle_beta   90.00
_cell.angle_gamma   90.00
#
_symmetry.space_group_name_H-M   'P 1'
#
loop_
_entity.id
_entity.type
_entity.pdbx_description
1 polymer ?
#
loop_
_entity_poly.entity_id
_entity_poly.type
_entity_poly.pdbx_seq_one_letter_code
_entity_poly.pdbx_strand_id
1 'polypeptide(L)'
;MNSGVEEAKLTLRRVVGKFALLFAFIYLLALLAVFITAYQGDEVPVSTWLLLVPAGVAFVPAVVDAVNLHRTEDPVRLSKLWKRCGLLAVSGMVLLVASSFITDWIN
;
A
#
# COMPACT_ATOMS: atom_id res chain seq x y z
N MET A 1 -28.59 -17.76 -12.87
CA MET A 1 -27.48 -17.19 -13.70
C MET A 1 -26.61 -16.21 -12.90
N ASN A 2 -26.28 -16.53 -11.63
CA ASN A 2 -25.59 -15.62 -10.70
C ASN A 2 -24.23 -16.13 -10.19
N SER A 3 -23.88 -17.40 -10.42
CA SER A 3 -22.63 -18.01 -9.92
C SER A 3 -21.38 -17.32 -10.48
N GLY A 4 -21.36 -17.02 -11.79
CA GLY A 4 -20.21 -16.37 -12.43
C GLY A 4 -19.95 -14.94 -11.94
N VAL A 5 -20.99 -14.21 -11.52
CA VAL A 5 -20.83 -12.84 -11.00
C VAL A 5 -20.25 -12.83 -9.58
N GLU A 6 -20.62 -13.82 -8.76
CA GLU A 6 -20.06 -13.95 -7.41
C GLU A 6 -18.60 -14.43 -7.43
N GLU A 7 -18.28 -15.38 -8.31
CA GLU A 7 -16.89 -15.83 -8.53
C GLU A 7 -16.00 -14.68 -9.05
N ALA A 8 -16.50 -13.87 -9.99
CA ALA A 8 -15.79 -12.70 -10.48
C ALA A 8 -15.52 -11.66 -9.37
N LYS A 9 -16.51 -11.40 -8.52
CA LYS A 9 -16.37 -10.49 -7.36
C LYS A 9 -15.34 -11.00 -6.35
N LEU A 10 -15.33 -12.30 -6.05
CA LEU A 10 -14.35 -12.91 -5.17
C LEU A 10 -12.93 -12.81 -5.74
N THR A 11 -12.79 -13.08 -7.04
CA THR A 11 -11.51 -12.98 -7.75
C THR A 11 -10.98 -11.55 -7.71
N LEU A 12 -11.82 -10.55 -8.01
CA LEU A 12 -11.45 -9.14 -7.97
C LEU A 12 -10.98 -8.72 -6.56
N ARG A 13 -11.69 -9.15 -5.51
CA ARG A 13 -11.32 -8.84 -4.11
C ARG A 13 -9.95 -9.40 -3.73
N ARG A 14 -9.63 -10.62 -4.17
CA ARG A 14 -8.30 -11.21 -3.96
C ARG A 14 -7.21 -10.48 -4.75
N VAL A 15 -7.52 -10.06 -5.98
CA VAL A 15 -6.60 -9.25 -6.80
C VAL A 15 -6.25 -7.92 -6.13
N VAL A 16 -7.22 -7.23 -5.53
CA VAL A 16 -6.98 -6.00 -4.75
C VAL A 16 -5.99 -6.25 -3.60
N GLY A 17 -6.15 -7.36 -2.87
CA GLY A 17 -5.19 -7.74 -1.83
C GLY A 17 -3.77 -7.96 -2.36
N LYS A 18 -3.62 -8.58 -3.54
CA LYS A 18 -2.31 -8.74 -4.19
C LYS A 18 -1.68 -7.40 -4.57
N PHE A 19 -2.47 -6.47 -5.11
CA PHE A 19 -1.99 -5.12 -5.41
C PHE A 19 -1.59 -4.35 -4.14
N ALA A 20 -2.34 -4.49 -3.05
CA ALA A 20 -1.96 -3.87 -1.78
C ALA A 20 -0.61 -4.39 -1.26
N LEU A 21 -0.35 -5.70 -1.39
CA LEU A 21 0.95 -6.29 -1.06
C LEU A 21 2.06 -5.79 -1.99
N LEU A 22 1.78 -5.68 -3.29
CA LEU A 22 2.72 -5.12 -4.26
C LEU A 22 3.10 -3.66 -3.91
N PHE A 23 2.12 -2.82 -3.58
CA PHE A 23 2.37 -1.43 -3.20
C PHE A 23 3.15 -1.33 -1.89
N ALA A 24 2.85 -2.18 -0.90
CA ALA A 24 3.64 -2.25 0.32
C ALA A 24 5.10 -2.70 0.05
N PHE A 25 5.29 -3.63 -0.89
CA PHE A 25 6.63 -4.04 -1.32
C PHE A 25 7.39 -2.89 -2.01
N ILE A 26 6.74 -2.14 -2.91
CA ILE A 26 7.31 -0.95 -3.53
C ILE A 26 7.69 0.10 -2.47
N TYR A 27 6.84 0.30 -1.47
CA TYR A 27 7.15 1.17 -0.33
C TYR A 27 8.42 0.73 0.42
N LEU A 28 8.61 -0.58 0.66
CA LEU A 28 9.83 -1.09 1.29
C LEU A 28 11.08 -0.82 0.43
N LEU A 29 10.99 -0.96 -0.89
CA LEU A 29 12.09 -0.61 -1.80
C LEU A 29 12.43 0.88 -1.73
N ALA A 30 11.43 1.75 -1.69
CA ALA A 30 11.63 3.19 -1.54
C ALA A 30 12.28 3.54 -0.19
N LEU A 31 11.82 2.90 0.90
CA LEU A 31 12.40 3.09 2.23
C LEU A 31 13.86 2.63 2.29
N LEU A 32 14.18 1.52 1.62
CA LEU A 32 15.55 1.05 1.48
C LEU A 32 16.41 2.03 0.69
N ALA A 33 15.90 2.58 -0.42
CA ALA A 33 16.62 3.58 -1.22
C ALA A 33 16.95 4.82 -0.38
N VAL A 34 15.97 5.37 0.35
CA VAL A 34 16.18 6.51 1.26
C VAL A 34 17.20 6.20 2.34
N PHE A 35 17.17 4.98 2.91
CA PHE A 35 18.16 4.57 3.90
C PHE A 35 19.57 4.48 3.31
N ILE A 36 19.71 3.97 2.09
CA ILE A 36 20.99 3.92 1.38
C ILE A 36 21.52 5.32 1.11
N THR A 37 20.69 6.25 0.62
CA THR A 37 21.06 7.66 0.41
C THR A 37 21.54 8.31 1.71
N ALA A 38 20.79 8.16 2.80
CA ALA A 38 21.19 8.68 4.11
C ALA A 38 22.51 8.04 4.62
N TYR A 39 22.71 6.75 4.36
CA TYR A 39 23.93 6.04 4.74
C TYR A 39 25.17 6.49 3.93
N GLN A 40 24.98 6.90 2.68
CA GLN A 40 26.04 7.45 1.83
C GLN A 40 26.46 8.88 2.23
N GLY A 41 25.73 9.50 3.17
CA GLY A 41 26.01 10.85 3.66
C GLY A 41 25.31 11.95 2.87
N ASP A 42 24.45 11.59 1.91
CA ASP A 42 23.62 12.55 1.19
C ASP A 42 22.50 13.07 2.10
N GLU A 43 22.18 14.36 1.94
CA GLU A 43 21.10 14.98 2.71
C GLU A 43 19.74 14.49 2.19
N VAL A 44 19.00 13.80 3.06
CA VAL A 44 17.60 13.44 2.80
C VAL A 44 16.71 14.55 3.37
N PRO A 45 15.91 15.24 2.55
CA PRO A 45 15.02 16.29 3.02
C PRO A 45 14.09 15.80 4.13
N VAL A 46 13.86 16.64 5.15
CA VAL A 46 12.93 16.32 6.26
C VAL A 46 11.50 16.06 5.75
N SER A 47 11.12 16.71 4.65
CA SER A 47 9.83 16.49 3.96
C SER A 47 9.66 15.06 3.46
N THR A 48 10.72 14.40 3.02
CA THR A 48 10.72 13.00 2.58
C THR A 48 10.30 12.08 3.73
N TRP A 49 10.85 12.29 4.92
CA TRP A 49 10.49 11.54 6.13
C TRP A 49 9.05 11.79 6.60
N LEU A 50 8.59 13.05 6.51
CA LEU A 50 7.21 13.44 6.85
C LEU A 50 6.16 12.74 5.99
N LEU A 51 6.52 12.29 4.79
CA LEU A 51 5.61 11.57 3.87
C LEU A 51 5.81 10.05 3.94
N LEU A 52 7.04 9.59 4.12
CA LEU A 52 7.35 8.16 4.24
C LEU A 52 6.76 7.53 5.50
N VAL A 53 6.80 8.22 6.64
CA VAL A 53 6.29 7.66 7.91
C VAL A 53 4.77 7.42 7.85
N PRO A 54 3.93 8.39 7.45
CA PRO A 54 2.49 8.16 7.31
C PRO A 54 2.15 7.10 6.25
N ALA A 55 2.90 7.03 5.15
CA ALA A 55 2.72 5.99 4.14
C ALA A 55 2.95 4.59 4.75
N GLY A 56 3.98 4.41 5.59
CA GLY A 56 4.21 3.17 6.32
C GLY A 56 3.06 2.82 7.27
N VAL A 57 2.56 3.81 8.02
CA VAL A 57 1.39 3.65 8.91
C VAL A 57 0.13 3.24 8.14
N ALA A 58 -0.02 3.67 6.88
CA ALA A 58 -1.13 3.25 6.02
C ALA A 58 -0.93 1.83 5.45
N PHE A 59 0.30 1.48 5.04
CA PHE A 59 0.59 0.18 4.43
C PHE A 59 0.54 -0.99 5.42
N VAL A 60 0.96 -0.81 6.68
CA VAL A 60 0.89 -1.87 7.70
C VAL A 60 -0.51 -2.48 7.85
N PRO A 61 -1.57 -1.70 8.15
CA PRO A 61 -2.93 -2.23 8.21
C PRO A 61 -3.43 -2.71 6.84
N ALA A 62 -2.99 -2.12 5.73
CA ALA A 62 -3.36 -2.59 4.39
C ALA A 62 -2.85 -4.02 4.11
N VAL A 63 -1.61 -4.32 4.51
CA VAL A 63 -0.99 -5.66 4.40
C VAL A 63 -1.73 -6.67 5.28
N VAL A 64 -2.03 -6.31 6.53
CA VAL A 64 -2.80 -7.17 7.44
C VAL A 64 -4.18 -7.48 6.85
N ASP A 65 -4.88 -6.46 6.34
CA ASP A 65 -6.17 -6.64 5.69
C ASP A 65 -6.06 -7.47 4.40
N ALA A 66 -5.00 -7.30 3.62
CA ALA A 66 -4.72 -8.08 2.41
C ALA A 66 -4.49 -9.57 2.72
N VAL A 67 -3.76 -9.89 3.80
CA VAL A 67 -3.58 -11.27 4.27
C VAL A 67 -4.91 -11.84 4.74
N ASN A 68 -5.69 -11.07 5.51
CA ASN A 68 -7.01 -11.49 5.98
C ASN A 68 -8.01 -11.71 4.84
N LEU A 69 -7.91 -10.95 3.75
CA LEU A 69 -8.68 -11.14 2.51
C LEU A 69 -8.44 -12.50 1.85
N HIS A 70 -7.25 -13.09 2.02
CA HIS A 70 -6.93 -14.42 1.49
C HIS A 70 -7.36 -15.54 2.44
N ARG A 71 -7.47 -15.26 3.74
CA ARG A 71 -7.84 -16.24 4.78
C ARG A 71 -9.34 -16.32 5.07
N THR A 72 -10.10 -15.29 4.73
CA THR A 72 -11.53 -15.18 5.11
C THR A 72 -12.44 -15.59 3.94
N GLU A 73 -13.37 -16.51 4.19
CA GLU A 73 -14.40 -16.92 3.22
C GLU A 73 -15.76 -16.25 3.47
N ASP A 74 -15.96 -15.64 4.65
CA ASP A 74 -17.19 -14.92 5.00
C ASP A 74 -17.39 -13.68 4.10
N PRO A 75 -18.45 -13.64 3.27
CA PRO A 75 -18.68 -12.58 2.28
C PRO A 75 -18.92 -11.20 2.91
N VAL A 76 -19.46 -11.15 4.13
CA VAL A 76 -19.75 -9.89 4.85
C VAL A 76 -18.45 -9.27 5.33
N ARG A 77 -17.58 -10.06 5.97
CA ARG A 77 -16.23 -9.61 6.36
C ARG A 77 -15.38 -9.24 5.17
N LEU A 78 -15.40 -10.04 4.09
CA LEU A 78 -14.72 -9.76 2.84
C LEU A 78 -15.07 -8.38 2.29
N SER A 79 -16.36 -8.01 2.34
CA SER A 79 -16.88 -6.74 1.82
C SER A 79 -16.38 -5.49 2.58
N LYS A 80 -16.03 -5.62 3.85
CA LYS A 80 -15.45 -4.53 4.65
C LYS A 80 -13.93 -4.49 4.48
N LEU A 81 -13.28 -5.65 4.49
CA LEU A 81 -11.83 -5.78 4.34
C LEU A 81 -11.34 -5.25 2.98
N TRP A 82 -11.99 -5.57 1.87
CA TRP A 82 -11.52 -5.09 0.55
C TRP A 82 -11.61 -3.57 0.41
N LYS A 83 -12.66 -2.93 0.94
CA LYS A 83 -12.79 -1.46 0.90
C LYS A 83 -11.69 -0.81 1.72
N ARG A 84 -11.50 -1.28 2.96
CA ARG A 84 -10.49 -0.74 3.87
C ARG A 84 -9.07 -0.97 3.35
N CYS A 85 -8.76 -2.18 2.91
CA CYS A 85 -7.49 -2.56 2.29
C CYS A 85 -7.19 -1.68 1.06
N GLY A 86 -8.15 -1.55 0.15
CA GLY A 86 -8.00 -0.73 -1.05
C GLY A 86 -7.78 0.75 -0.73
N LEU A 87 -8.57 1.31 0.20
CA LEU A 87 -8.47 2.73 0.58
C LEU A 87 -7.12 3.02 1.25
N LEU A 88 -6.67 2.14 2.15
CA LEU A 88 -5.36 2.26 2.79
C LEU A 88 -4.21 2.12 1.78
N ALA A 89 -4.26 1.11 0.90
CA ALA A 89 -3.24 0.88 -0.11
C ALA A 89 -3.13 2.06 -1.10
N VAL A 90 -4.26 2.61 -1.55
CA VAL A 90 -4.28 3.80 -2.40
C VAL A 90 -3.75 5.01 -1.65
N SER A 91 -4.17 5.22 -0.39
CA SER A 91 -3.69 6.36 0.40
C SER A 91 -2.17 6.33 0.63
N GLY A 92 -1.62 5.16 0.98
CA GLY A 92 -0.17 4.95 1.11
C GLY A 92 0.56 5.18 -0.21
N MET A 93 -0.01 4.73 -1.34
CA MET A 93 0.58 4.94 -2.66
C MET A 93 0.59 6.42 -3.07
N VAL A 94 -0.48 7.16 -2.79
CA VAL A 94 -0.54 8.60 -3.06
C VAL A 94 0.52 9.35 -2.26
N LEU A 95 0.69 9.01 -0.98
CA LEU A 95 1.75 9.59 -0.13
C LEU A 95 3.15 9.25 -0.64
N LEU A 96 3.38 8.00 -1.06
CA LEU A 96 4.64 7.58 -1.63
C LEU A 96 4.97 8.37 -2.90
N VAL A 97 4.03 8.46 -3.84
CA VAL A 97 4.20 9.21 -5.09
C VAL A 97 4.44 10.70 -4.83
N ALA A 98 3.70 11.30 -3.89
CA ALA A 98 3.90 12.69 -3.49
C ALA A 98 5.33 12.93 -2.95
N SER A 99 5.88 11.97 -2.20
CA SER A 99 7.26 12.07 -1.68
C SER A 99 8.31 12.11 -2.79
N SER A 100 8.11 11.37 -3.89
CA SER A 100 9.01 11.39 -5.04
C SER A 100 9.00 12.74 -5.74
N PHE A 101 7.80 13.28 -6.03
CA PHE A 101 7.68 14.59 -6.68
C PHE A 101 8.23 15.73 -5.83
N ILE A 102 8.07 15.67 -4.51
CA ILE A 102 8.61 16.70 -3.60
C ILE A 102 10.13 16.61 -3.54
N THR A 103 10.70 15.40 -3.56
CA THR A 103 12.16 15.24 -3.58
C THR A 103 12.75 15.76 -4.89
N ASP A 104 12.13 15.47 -6.03
CA ASP A 104 12.55 15.95 -7.35
C ASP A 104 12.39 17.47 -7.52
N TRP A 105 11.49 18.11 -6.78
CA TRP A 105 11.29 19.55 -6.84
C TRP A 105 12.25 20.34 -5.93
N ILE A 106 12.78 19.69 -4.88
CA ILE A 106 13.69 20.30 -3.90
C ILE A 106 15.16 20.16 -4.34
N ASN A 107 15.51 19.09 -5.06
CA ASN A 107 16.82 18.90 -5.69
C ASN A 107 16.98 19.69 -6.98
#